data_AF-A0A6G0HH31-F1
#
_entry.id   AF-A0A6G0HH31-F1
#
_cell.length_a   1.000
_cell.length_b   1.000
_cell.length_c   1.000
_cell.angle_alpha   90.00
_cell.angle_beta   90.00
_cell.angle_gamma   90.00
#
_symmetry.space_group_name_H-M   'P 1'
#
loop_
_entity.id
_entity.type
_entity.pdbx_description
1 polymer ?
#
loop_
_entity_poly.entity_id
_entity_poly.type
_entity_poly.pdbx_seq_one_letter_code
_entity_poly.pdbx_strand_id
1 'polypeptide(L)'
;MTDLSVFSNLATIGGRSLYSGSGISLLILKQRWISSLQFQSLDEISAGNVYIFNNSGLCFYNTVNWTSLFRTQSQKVLIRNNRDPKECTQQRMVCDRMCSDDGCWGPGPDQCLSCRYFRRGRTCIESCNLFDGEVREFANGSVCLECDSQCEKMDGNTMTCLGQGPDQCVKCLHFKDGPNCVEKCPDGLQGANSFIFKYAKANNECHPCHANCTQGCVGPRLQDCVGMMDRTPLIAAGIIGGLFIIVILALSVAVYVRRKSIKKKRALRRFLETEAKVAA
;
A
#
# COMPACT_ATOMS: atom_id res chain seq x y z
N MET A 1 -17.90 0.45 31.30
CA MET A 1 -16.46 0.74 31.23
C MET A 1 -15.87 0.24 32.53
N THR A 2 -14.83 -0.61 32.49
CA THR A 2 -14.24 -1.27 33.66
C THR A 2 -12.74 -0.94 33.80
N ASP A 3 -12.29 0.05 33.06
CA ASP A 3 -10.89 0.37 32.84
C ASP A 3 -10.75 1.80 32.32
N LEU A 4 -9.50 2.25 32.09
CA LEU A 4 -9.18 3.58 31.56
C LEU A 4 -8.66 3.50 30.12
N SER A 5 -9.13 2.53 29.31
CA SER A 5 -8.72 2.33 27.91
C SER A 5 -8.95 3.54 26.99
N VAL A 6 -9.77 4.51 27.38
CA VAL A 6 -9.86 5.81 26.69
C VAL A 6 -8.49 6.52 26.58
N PHE A 7 -7.55 6.17 27.46
CA PHE A 7 -6.16 6.64 27.44
C PHE A 7 -5.16 5.58 26.93
N SER A 8 -5.59 4.59 26.15
CA SER A 8 -4.70 3.53 25.64
C SER A 8 -3.52 4.04 24.82
N ASN A 9 -3.66 5.19 24.17
CA ASN A 9 -2.63 5.85 23.36
C ASN A 9 -1.84 6.92 24.16
N LEU A 10 -2.09 7.09 25.46
CA LEU A 10 -1.32 7.99 26.31
C LEU A 10 0.12 7.45 26.44
N ALA A 11 1.07 8.11 25.80
CA ALA A 11 2.48 7.68 25.83
C ALA A 11 3.28 8.29 26.98
N THR A 12 2.99 9.55 27.31
CA THR A 12 3.81 10.32 28.24
C THR A 12 2.96 11.20 29.17
N ILE A 13 3.26 11.16 30.46
CA ILE A 13 2.77 12.13 31.46
C ILE A 13 3.92 13.06 31.82
N GLY A 14 3.94 14.25 31.20
CA GLY A 14 5.07 15.17 31.31
C GLY A 14 5.25 15.84 32.68
N GLY A 15 4.21 15.91 33.52
CA GLY A 15 4.32 16.46 34.88
C GLY A 15 4.78 17.93 34.97
N ARG A 16 4.57 18.75 33.91
CA ARG A 16 4.97 20.17 33.89
C ARG A 16 4.19 21.05 34.88
N SER A 17 2.99 20.61 35.24
CA SER A 17 2.18 21.15 36.31
C SER A 17 1.74 20.00 37.21
N LEU A 18 1.93 20.14 38.52
CA LEU A 18 1.68 19.08 39.47
C LEU A 18 0.44 19.39 40.33
N TYR A 19 -0.36 18.38 40.59
CA TYR A 19 -1.53 18.48 41.45
C TYR A 19 -1.09 18.55 42.93
N SER A 20 -1.58 19.59 43.61
CA SER A 20 -1.27 19.91 45.01
C SER A 20 0.21 20.27 45.28
N GLY A 21 0.50 20.85 46.45
CA GLY A 21 1.87 21.00 46.97
C GLY A 21 2.59 19.67 47.22
N SER A 22 1.90 18.55 47.03
CA SER A 22 2.39 17.17 47.12
C SER A 22 3.11 16.68 45.86
N GLY A 23 3.13 17.46 44.78
CA GLY A 23 3.90 17.17 43.58
C GLY A 23 3.41 15.93 42.81
N ILE A 24 2.09 15.79 42.60
CA ILE A 24 1.49 14.60 41.96
C ILE A 24 1.26 14.84 40.47
N SER A 25 1.63 13.89 39.61
CA SER A 25 1.36 13.94 38.16
C SER A 25 0.29 12.95 37.70
N LEU A 26 0.08 11.86 38.45
CA LEU A 26 -0.99 10.89 38.21
C LEU A 26 -1.70 10.54 39.52
N LEU A 27 -3.01 10.77 39.56
CA LEU A 27 -3.87 10.48 40.72
C LEU A 27 -5.07 9.62 40.29
N ILE A 28 -5.18 8.42 40.85
CA ILE A 28 -6.31 7.51 40.66
C ILE A 28 -6.90 7.18 42.03
N LEU A 29 -8.01 7.82 42.37
CA LEU A 29 -8.57 7.80 43.71
C LEU A 29 -10.05 7.40 43.70
N LYS A 30 -10.42 6.45 44.57
CA LYS A 30 -11.82 6.06 44.86
C LYS A 30 -12.62 5.58 43.64
N GLN A 31 -11.96 5.02 42.63
CA GLN A 31 -12.61 4.44 41.45
C GLN A 31 -12.97 2.98 41.76
N ARG A 32 -14.19 2.73 42.22
CA ARG A 32 -14.65 1.37 42.58
C ARG A 32 -15.05 0.51 41.37
N TRP A 33 -15.23 1.13 40.21
CA TRP A 33 -15.74 0.50 38.99
C TRP A 33 -14.65 -0.03 38.06
N ILE A 34 -13.38 0.35 38.28
CA ILE A 34 -12.24 -0.12 37.49
C ILE A 34 -11.65 -1.43 38.05
N SER A 35 -11.34 -2.36 37.15
CA SER A 35 -10.60 -3.60 37.43
C SER A 35 -9.17 -3.59 36.89
N SER A 36 -8.88 -2.75 35.88
CA SER A 36 -7.55 -2.59 35.26
C SER A 36 -7.33 -1.13 34.85
N LEU A 37 -6.07 -0.75 34.57
CA LEU A 37 -5.72 0.60 34.13
C LEU A 37 -5.75 0.72 32.60
N GLN A 38 -5.16 -0.23 31.89
CA GLN A 38 -5.04 -0.27 30.43
C GLN A 38 -4.36 0.95 29.79
N PHE A 39 -3.34 1.49 30.44
CA PHE A 39 -2.43 2.49 29.88
C PHE A 39 -1.42 1.86 28.91
N GLN A 40 -1.93 1.20 27.86
CA GLN A 40 -1.16 0.36 26.95
C GLN A 40 0.12 1.02 26.39
N SER A 41 0.06 2.31 26.05
CA SER A 41 1.18 3.02 25.43
C SER A 41 2.05 3.79 26.41
N LEU A 42 1.70 3.82 27.70
CA LEU A 42 2.39 4.65 28.68
C LEU A 42 3.80 4.12 28.94
N ASP A 43 4.78 4.92 28.56
CA ASP A 43 6.20 4.58 28.62
C ASP A 43 6.99 5.54 29.53
N GLU A 44 6.50 6.78 29.71
CA GLU A 44 7.21 7.79 30.50
C GLU A 44 6.28 8.62 31.39
N ILE A 45 6.71 8.82 32.65
CA ILE A 45 6.20 9.84 33.57
C ILE A 45 7.38 10.75 33.94
N SER A 46 7.51 11.87 33.23
CA SER A 46 8.72 12.70 33.25
C SER A 46 8.96 13.42 34.58
N ALA A 47 7.88 13.78 35.29
CA ALA A 47 7.94 14.48 36.57
C ALA A 47 6.69 14.20 37.41
N GLY A 48 6.81 14.43 38.71
CA GLY A 48 5.74 14.23 39.68
C GLY A 48 5.55 12.79 40.14
N ASN A 49 4.84 12.64 41.25
CA ASN A 49 4.58 11.37 41.91
C ASN A 49 3.28 10.72 41.41
N VAL A 50 3.17 9.39 41.59
CA VAL A 50 2.00 8.59 41.21
C VAL A 50 1.26 8.11 42.46
N TYR A 51 -0.04 8.36 42.50
CA TYR A 51 -0.89 8.10 43.66
C TYR A 51 -2.09 7.23 43.23
N ILE A 52 -2.19 5.99 43.72
CA ILE A 52 -3.29 5.06 43.38
C ILE A 52 -3.92 4.52 44.66
N PHE A 53 -5.11 5.02 45.00
CA PHE A 53 -5.72 4.80 46.30
C PHE A 53 -7.21 4.47 46.28
N ASN A 54 -7.62 3.60 47.20
CA ASN A 54 -9.03 3.31 47.49
C ASN A 54 -9.82 2.81 46.26
N ASN A 55 -9.17 2.11 45.34
CA ASN A 55 -9.81 1.51 44.17
C ASN A 55 -10.07 0.02 44.45
N SER A 56 -11.17 -0.27 45.14
CA SER A 56 -11.44 -1.62 45.70
C SER A 56 -11.61 -2.73 44.67
N GLY A 57 -11.87 -2.40 43.40
CA GLY A 57 -11.96 -3.36 42.30
C GLY A 57 -10.66 -3.54 41.51
N LEU A 58 -9.67 -2.64 41.70
CA LEU A 58 -8.51 -2.53 40.82
C LEU A 58 -7.49 -3.63 41.09
N CYS A 59 -7.12 -4.36 40.05
CA CYS A 59 -6.02 -5.33 40.00
C CYS A 59 -4.91 -4.83 39.06
N PHE A 60 -3.87 -5.65 38.85
CA PHE A 60 -2.71 -5.39 37.97
C PHE A 60 -1.78 -4.23 38.38
N TYR A 61 -2.26 -3.27 39.18
CA TYR A 61 -1.49 -2.12 39.64
C TYR A 61 -0.14 -2.48 40.30
N ASN A 62 -0.05 -3.69 40.88
CA ASN A 62 1.11 -4.21 41.60
C ASN A 62 2.10 -4.98 40.72
N THR A 63 1.76 -5.27 39.47
CA THR A 63 2.65 -5.98 38.53
C THR A 63 3.56 -5.01 37.80
N VAL A 64 3.09 -3.78 37.60
CA VAL A 64 3.81 -2.70 36.91
C VAL A 64 5.06 -2.29 37.68
N ASN A 65 6.22 -2.35 37.02
CA ASN A 65 7.43 -1.73 37.54
C ASN A 65 7.39 -0.19 37.35
N TRP A 66 6.72 0.53 38.24
CA TRP A 66 6.57 1.98 38.15
C TRP A 66 7.88 2.76 38.06
N THR A 67 8.98 2.22 38.62
CA THR A 67 10.27 2.91 38.60
C THR A 67 10.89 2.99 37.22
N SER A 68 10.57 2.05 36.31
CA SER A 68 11.06 2.12 34.92
C SER A 68 10.42 3.25 34.12
N LEU A 69 9.21 3.70 34.52
CA LEU A 69 8.50 4.81 33.90
C LEU A 69 9.01 6.18 34.38
N PHE A 70 9.77 6.24 35.46
CA PHE A 70 10.24 7.49 36.06
C PHE A 70 11.54 7.94 35.44
N ARG A 71 11.58 9.22 35.05
CA ARG A 71 12.80 9.85 34.56
C ARG A 71 13.77 10.22 35.67
N THR A 72 13.28 10.42 36.89
CA THR A 72 14.08 10.84 38.05
C THR A 72 13.87 9.91 39.24
N GLN A 73 14.97 9.58 39.93
CA GLN A 73 14.96 8.68 41.10
C GLN A 73 14.21 9.26 42.31
N SER A 74 13.96 10.57 42.33
CA SER A 74 13.22 11.24 43.41
C SER A 74 11.71 11.04 43.33
N GLN A 75 11.19 10.62 42.16
CA GLN A 75 9.77 10.32 41.98
C GLN A 75 9.37 9.10 42.80
N LYS A 76 8.17 9.17 43.35
CA LYS A 76 7.62 8.12 44.21
C LYS A 76 6.27 7.66 43.69
N VAL A 77 6.02 6.37 43.87
CA VAL A 77 4.73 5.76 43.69
C VAL A 77 4.17 5.38 45.06
N LEU A 78 2.94 5.82 45.36
CA LEU A 78 2.22 5.39 46.56
C LEU A 78 0.91 4.71 46.16
N ILE A 79 0.77 3.47 46.58
CA ILE A 79 -0.36 2.60 46.25
C ILE A 79 -0.89 1.99 47.55
N ARG A 80 -2.15 2.26 47.90
CA ARG A 80 -2.78 1.68 49.09
C ARG A 80 -4.28 1.47 48.91
N ASN A 81 -4.87 0.56 49.69
CA ASN A 81 -6.32 0.32 49.75
C ASN A 81 -6.95 0.01 48.39
N ASN A 82 -6.21 -0.64 47.50
CA ASN A 82 -6.77 -1.27 46.29
C ASN A 82 -7.09 -2.73 46.62
N ARG A 83 -7.55 -3.50 45.65
CA ARG A 83 -7.88 -4.91 45.87
C ARG A 83 -6.64 -5.73 46.25
N ASP A 84 -6.78 -6.68 47.18
CA ASP A 84 -5.67 -7.54 47.57
C ASP A 84 -5.15 -8.34 46.35
N PRO A 85 -3.84 -8.30 46.03
CA PRO A 85 -3.26 -9.06 44.93
C PRO A 85 -3.56 -10.57 44.97
N LYS A 86 -3.70 -11.18 46.16
CA LYS A 86 -4.05 -12.60 46.30
C LYS A 86 -5.47 -12.89 45.81
N GLU A 87 -6.41 -11.99 46.08
CA GLU A 87 -7.77 -12.10 45.55
C GLU A 87 -7.80 -11.92 44.03
N CYS A 88 -6.99 -11.00 43.50
CA CYS A 88 -6.86 -10.82 42.06
C CYS A 88 -6.39 -12.13 41.38
N THR A 89 -5.38 -12.78 41.95
CA THR A 89 -4.88 -14.07 41.45
C THR A 89 -5.93 -15.19 41.53
N GLN A 90 -6.70 -15.27 42.62
CA GLN A 90 -7.80 -16.26 42.75
C GLN A 90 -8.87 -16.08 41.66
N GLN A 91 -9.10 -14.83 41.24
CA GLN A 91 -10.03 -14.50 40.15
C GLN A 91 -9.40 -14.54 38.76
N ARG A 92 -8.17 -15.08 38.61
CA ARG A 92 -7.42 -15.13 37.36
C ARG A 92 -7.19 -13.76 36.71
N MET A 93 -7.17 -12.70 37.50
CA MET A 93 -6.76 -11.36 37.06
C MET A 93 -5.24 -11.23 37.19
N VAL A 94 -4.55 -11.93 36.31
CA VAL A 94 -3.09 -12.00 36.22
C VAL A 94 -2.64 -11.64 34.81
N CYS A 95 -1.39 -11.20 34.66
CA CYS A 95 -0.84 -10.87 33.34
C CYS A 95 -0.89 -12.06 32.39
N ASP A 96 -0.98 -11.77 31.09
CA ASP A 96 -0.94 -12.81 30.06
C ASP A 96 0.40 -13.56 30.09
N ARG A 97 0.39 -14.85 29.71
CA ARG A 97 1.59 -15.69 29.63
C ARG A 97 2.65 -15.14 28.66
N MET A 98 2.25 -14.29 27.72
CA MET A 98 3.12 -13.61 26.76
C MET A 98 3.79 -12.36 27.33
N CYS A 99 3.34 -11.86 28.48
CA CYS A 99 4.00 -10.75 29.16
C CYS A 99 5.29 -11.22 29.84
N SER A 100 6.30 -10.35 29.85
CA SER A 100 7.49 -10.54 30.66
C SER A 100 7.19 -10.33 32.14
N ASP A 101 8.24 -10.42 32.97
CA ASP A 101 8.14 -10.16 34.40
C ASP A 101 8.08 -8.64 34.73
N ASP A 102 8.11 -7.75 33.72
CA ASP A 102 7.92 -6.30 33.88
C ASP A 102 6.47 -5.90 34.21
N GLY A 103 5.55 -6.85 34.05
CA GLY A 103 4.14 -6.69 34.38
C GLY A 103 3.24 -6.27 33.21
N CYS A 104 2.03 -5.83 33.56
CA CYS A 104 1.00 -5.51 32.58
C CYS A 104 -0.01 -4.48 33.14
N TRP A 105 -0.67 -3.76 32.25
CA TRP A 105 -1.69 -2.77 32.55
C TRP A 105 -3.10 -3.34 32.75
N GLY A 106 -3.28 -4.62 32.41
CA GLY A 106 -4.56 -5.31 32.39
C GLY A 106 -4.43 -6.73 31.83
N PRO A 107 -5.56 -7.41 31.59
CA PRO A 107 -5.57 -8.73 30.98
C PRO A 107 -5.23 -8.65 29.49
N GLY A 108 -4.70 -9.75 28.95
CA GLY A 108 -4.47 -9.92 27.52
C GLY A 108 -3.05 -9.58 27.06
N PRO A 109 -2.63 -10.15 25.92
CA PRO A 109 -1.27 -10.04 25.41
C PRO A 109 -0.94 -8.64 24.85
N ASP A 110 -1.94 -7.77 24.71
CA ASP A 110 -1.78 -6.39 24.26
C ASP A 110 -1.60 -5.39 25.41
N GLN A 111 -1.68 -5.85 26.66
CA GLN A 111 -1.55 -4.99 27.86
C GLN A 111 -0.20 -5.16 28.58
N CYS A 112 0.73 -5.95 28.04
CA CYS A 112 2.05 -6.16 28.64
C CYS A 112 2.90 -4.88 28.59
N LEU A 113 3.72 -4.65 29.62
CA LEU A 113 4.75 -3.60 29.57
C LEU A 113 5.86 -3.96 28.57
N SER A 114 6.29 -5.22 28.60
CA SER A 114 7.19 -5.79 27.58
C SER A 114 6.82 -7.24 27.28
N CYS A 115 7.14 -7.69 26.08
CA CYS A 115 6.82 -9.04 25.62
C CYS A 115 7.91 -10.03 26.04
N ARG A 116 7.50 -11.22 26.48
CA ARG A 116 8.41 -12.32 26.83
C ARG A 116 9.15 -12.88 25.61
N TYR A 117 8.46 -12.96 24.47
CA TYR A 117 9.01 -13.51 23.23
C TYR A 117 9.04 -12.42 22.15
N PHE A 118 7.99 -12.33 21.32
CA PHE A 118 7.92 -11.38 20.23
C PHE A 118 6.73 -10.44 20.37
N ARG A 119 6.76 -9.35 19.60
CA ARG A 119 5.68 -8.38 19.49
C ARG A 119 5.27 -8.19 18.04
N ARG A 120 3.97 -8.30 17.76
CA ARG A 120 3.35 -7.91 16.49
C ARG A 120 2.46 -6.70 16.73
N GLY A 121 2.85 -5.55 16.19
CA GLY A 121 2.21 -4.28 16.51
C GLY A 121 2.26 -3.97 18.01
N ARG A 122 1.11 -4.06 18.68
CA ARG A 122 0.98 -3.84 20.14
C ARG A 122 0.70 -5.12 20.94
N THR A 123 0.68 -6.27 20.29
CA THR A 123 0.32 -7.54 20.91
C THR A 123 1.54 -8.44 21.04
N CYS A 124 1.76 -8.98 22.23
CA CYS A 124 2.80 -9.97 22.47
C CYS A 124 2.36 -11.34 21.92
N ILE A 125 3.26 -11.99 21.20
CA ILE A 125 3.02 -13.28 20.56
C ILE A 125 4.21 -14.22 20.78
N GLU A 126 3.96 -15.50 20.57
CA GLU A 126 4.93 -16.56 20.81
C GLU A 126 6.00 -16.65 19.71
N SER A 127 5.61 -16.44 18.44
CA SER A 127 6.51 -16.49 17.28
C SER A 127 6.00 -15.64 16.12
N CYS A 128 6.92 -15.12 15.31
CA CYS A 128 6.60 -14.47 14.03
C CYS A 128 6.29 -15.50 12.93
N ASN A 129 5.61 -15.07 11.88
CA ASN A 129 5.26 -15.86 10.68
C ASN A 129 6.47 -15.96 9.72
N LEU A 130 7.55 -16.58 10.17
CA LEU A 130 8.83 -16.60 9.43
C LEU A 130 8.81 -17.54 8.22
N PHE A 131 8.13 -18.68 8.36
CA PHE A 131 8.14 -19.77 7.37
C PHE A 131 6.74 -20.10 6.84
N ASP A 132 5.70 -19.77 7.61
CA ASP A 132 4.31 -20.03 7.30
C ASP A 132 3.43 -18.81 7.59
N GLY A 133 2.12 -18.94 7.38
CA GLY A 133 1.15 -17.86 7.59
C GLY A 133 0.74 -17.12 6.31
N GLU A 134 -0.45 -16.51 6.39
CA GLU A 134 -1.05 -15.69 5.35
C GLU A 134 -0.16 -14.48 5.00
N VAL A 135 0.32 -13.78 6.03
CA VAL A 135 1.26 -12.67 5.91
C VAL A 135 2.60 -13.11 6.42
N ARG A 136 3.61 -13.08 5.55
CA ARG A 136 4.98 -13.46 5.89
C ARG A 136 5.67 -12.33 6.61
N GLU A 137 6.44 -12.68 7.62
CA GLU A 137 7.13 -11.74 8.49
C GLU A 137 8.62 -12.07 8.55
N PHE A 138 9.39 -11.09 9.00
CA PHE A 138 10.73 -11.29 9.51
C PHE A 138 10.82 -10.72 10.94
N ALA A 139 11.80 -11.18 11.70
CA ALA A 139 12.04 -10.70 13.05
C ALA A 139 13.17 -9.67 13.08
N ASN A 140 12.88 -8.46 13.57
CA ASN A 140 13.90 -7.46 13.92
C ASN A 140 14.04 -7.41 15.44
N GLY A 141 15.00 -8.16 15.99
CA GLY A 141 15.07 -8.41 17.43
C GLY A 141 13.82 -9.17 17.90
N SER A 142 13.08 -8.61 18.85
CA SER A 142 11.82 -9.17 19.37
C SER A 142 10.57 -8.60 18.69
N VAL A 143 10.70 -7.90 17.56
CA VAL A 143 9.55 -7.33 16.84
C VAL A 143 9.33 -8.06 15.51
N CYS A 144 8.11 -8.55 15.29
CA CYS A 144 7.68 -9.12 14.03
C CYS A 144 7.23 -8.00 13.09
N LEU A 145 7.79 -7.99 11.89
CA LEU A 145 7.48 -7.01 10.85
C LEU A 145 7.15 -7.74 9.56
N GLU A 146 6.15 -7.23 8.85
CA GLU A 146 5.67 -7.83 7.61
C GLU A 146 6.70 -7.65 6.48
N CYS A 147 6.81 -8.67 5.62
CA CYS A 147 7.53 -8.57 4.37
C CYS A 147 6.79 -7.67 3.38
N ASP A 148 7.51 -7.12 2.40
CA ASP A 148 6.87 -6.37 1.32
C ASP A 148 5.89 -7.26 0.51
N SER A 149 4.78 -6.67 0.09
CA SER A 149 3.77 -7.32 -0.75
C SER A 149 4.34 -7.91 -2.05
N GLN A 150 5.47 -7.39 -2.53
CA GLN A 150 6.14 -7.85 -3.75
C GLN A 150 7.12 -9.02 -3.50
N CYS A 151 7.25 -9.51 -2.27
CA CYS A 151 8.03 -10.70 -1.97
C CYS A 151 7.20 -11.98 -2.24
N GLU A 152 7.75 -12.90 -3.02
CA GLU A 152 7.13 -14.21 -3.26
C GLU A 152 7.17 -15.04 -1.98
N LYS A 153 6.01 -15.57 -1.54
CA LYS A 153 5.95 -16.44 -0.36
C LYS A 153 6.76 -17.70 -0.62
N MET A 154 7.81 -17.91 0.17
CA MET A 154 8.71 -19.05 0.00
C MET A 154 8.17 -20.27 0.74
N ASP A 155 8.21 -21.45 0.14
CA ASP A 155 7.84 -22.69 0.81
C ASP A 155 9.04 -23.36 1.51
N GLY A 156 8.74 -24.25 2.45
CA GLY A 156 9.73 -24.94 3.26
C GLY A 156 10.33 -24.04 4.35
N ASN A 157 11.46 -24.45 4.92
CA ASN A 157 12.09 -23.76 6.05
C ASN A 157 12.92 -22.53 5.62
N THR A 158 12.45 -21.79 4.60
CA THR A 158 13.14 -20.64 4.00
C THR A 158 12.33 -19.37 4.22
N MET A 159 13.00 -18.30 4.64
CA MET A 159 12.35 -17.01 4.88
C MET A 159 11.94 -16.33 3.56
N THR A 160 10.88 -15.51 3.61
CA THR A 160 10.38 -14.76 2.44
C THR A 160 11.13 -13.45 2.22
N CYS A 161 11.51 -12.76 3.30
CA CYS A 161 12.30 -11.54 3.26
C CYS A 161 13.32 -11.54 4.40
N LEU A 162 14.34 -10.70 4.26
CA LEU A 162 15.41 -10.50 5.24
C LEU A 162 15.27 -9.17 5.99
N GLY A 163 14.31 -8.33 5.60
CA GLY A 163 14.14 -6.97 6.08
C GLY A 163 12.87 -6.32 5.53
N GLN A 164 12.66 -5.07 5.92
CA GLN A 164 11.57 -4.23 5.41
C GLN A 164 11.89 -3.72 4.02
N GLY A 165 10.88 -3.72 3.15
CA GLY A 165 10.95 -3.11 1.82
C GLY A 165 11.17 -4.11 0.69
N PRO A 166 10.96 -3.67 -0.56
CA PRO A 166 10.93 -4.53 -1.73
C PRO A 166 12.32 -5.00 -2.18
N ASP A 167 13.41 -4.41 -1.67
CA ASP A 167 14.79 -4.82 -1.93
C ASP A 167 15.28 -5.95 -1.02
N GLN A 168 14.52 -6.24 0.05
CA GLN A 168 14.87 -7.24 1.06
C GLN A 168 14.18 -8.60 0.81
N CYS A 169 13.47 -8.75 -0.30
CA CYS A 169 12.86 -10.01 -0.68
C CYS A 169 13.92 -11.04 -1.08
N VAL A 170 13.73 -12.31 -0.68
CA VAL A 170 14.56 -13.41 -1.17
C VAL A 170 14.29 -13.66 -2.66
N LYS A 171 13.02 -13.56 -3.07
CA LYS A 171 12.57 -13.68 -4.46
C LYS A 171 11.40 -12.73 -4.72
N CYS A 172 11.39 -12.09 -5.88
CA CYS A 172 10.32 -11.18 -6.28
C CYS A 172 9.11 -11.95 -6.81
N LEU A 173 7.92 -11.53 -6.39
CA LEU A 173 6.64 -12.09 -6.82
C LEU A 173 6.35 -11.81 -8.30
N HIS A 174 6.63 -10.58 -8.75
CA HIS A 174 6.35 -10.13 -10.12
C HIS A 174 7.64 -9.85 -10.90
N PHE A 175 8.14 -8.62 -10.84
CA PHE A 175 9.34 -8.17 -11.56
C PHE A 175 10.39 -7.61 -10.61
N LYS A 176 11.62 -7.49 -11.10
CA LYS A 176 12.74 -6.90 -10.36
C LYS A 176 13.30 -5.71 -11.14
N ASP A 177 13.23 -4.51 -10.55
CA ASP A 177 13.87 -3.32 -11.09
C ASP A 177 15.08 -2.91 -10.24
N GLY A 178 16.28 -3.24 -10.74
CA GLY A 178 17.51 -3.07 -9.98
C GLY A 178 17.49 -3.97 -8.73
N PRO A 179 17.62 -3.41 -7.51
CA PRO A 179 17.50 -4.20 -6.29
C PRO A 179 16.05 -4.46 -5.86
N ASN A 180 15.08 -3.66 -6.31
CA ASN A 180 13.72 -3.65 -5.78
C ASN A 180 12.79 -4.60 -6.54
N CYS A 181 11.95 -5.35 -5.82
CA CYS A 181 10.81 -6.04 -6.40
C CYS A 181 9.65 -5.05 -6.69
N VAL A 182 9.05 -5.16 -7.87
CA VAL A 182 7.99 -4.25 -8.34
C VAL A 182 6.87 -5.03 -9.03
N GLU A 183 5.65 -4.53 -8.93
CA GLU A 183 4.47 -5.16 -9.55
C GLU A 183 4.51 -5.06 -11.08
N LYS A 184 5.05 -3.95 -11.61
CA LYS A 184 5.26 -3.72 -13.04
C LYS A 184 6.56 -2.95 -13.26
N CYS A 185 7.26 -3.21 -14.35
CA CYS A 185 8.38 -2.38 -14.75
C CYS A 185 7.94 -0.92 -15.02
N PRO A 186 8.79 0.09 -14.69
CA PRO A 186 8.51 1.50 -14.94
C PRO A 186 8.03 1.79 -16.37
N ASP A 187 6.85 2.39 -16.49
CA ASP A 187 6.20 2.64 -17.77
C ASP A 187 5.65 4.07 -17.79
N GLY A 188 6.55 5.04 -18.00
CA GLY A 188 6.21 6.46 -18.03
C GLY A 188 6.39 7.18 -16.69
N LEU A 189 7.29 6.70 -15.83
CA LEU A 189 7.62 7.41 -14.59
C LEU A 189 8.44 8.67 -14.89
N GLN A 190 8.13 9.79 -14.22
CA GLN A 190 8.89 11.02 -14.36
C GLN A 190 10.29 10.86 -13.77
N GLY A 191 11.32 10.83 -14.62
CA GLY A 191 12.72 10.91 -14.22
C GLY A 191 13.21 12.36 -14.09
N ALA A 192 14.51 12.51 -13.82
CA ALA A 192 15.14 13.83 -13.65
C ALA A 192 15.03 14.72 -14.90
N ASN A 193 15.24 14.14 -16.09
CA ASN A 193 15.29 14.88 -17.35
C ASN A 193 14.23 14.41 -18.37
N SER A 194 13.69 13.20 -18.22
CA SER A 194 12.76 12.59 -19.17
C SER A 194 11.90 11.52 -18.48
N PHE A 195 10.86 11.06 -19.16
CA PHE A 195 10.12 9.87 -18.73
C PHE A 195 11.00 8.62 -18.82
N ILE A 196 10.81 7.72 -17.86
CA ILE A 196 11.51 6.44 -17.75
C ILE A 196 10.56 5.34 -18.21
N PHE A 197 11.00 4.61 -19.23
CA PHE A 197 10.34 3.40 -19.71
C PHE A 197 11.30 2.23 -19.62
N LYS A 198 10.82 1.12 -19.06
CA LYS A 198 11.52 -0.15 -18.93
C LYS A 198 10.60 -1.27 -19.39
N TYR A 199 11.22 -2.33 -19.92
CA TYR A 199 10.54 -3.56 -20.30
C TYR A 199 11.08 -4.72 -19.47
N ALA A 200 10.26 -5.76 -19.27
CA ALA A 200 10.67 -6.98 -18.59
C ALA A 200 11.32 -7.96 -19.57
N LYS A 201 12.45 -8.55 -19.17
CA LYS A 201 13.01 -9.73 -19.85
C LYS A 201 12.30 -11.01 -19.41
N ALA A 202 12.67 -12.14 -20.02
CA ALA A 202 12.15 -13.47 -19.69
C ALA A 202 12.45 -13.93 -18.24
N ASN A 203 13.46 -13.34 -17.59
CA ASN A 203 13.77 -13.57 -16.17
C ASN A 203 13.04 -12.59 -15.23
N ASN A 204 12.05 -11.85 -15.73
CA ASN A 204 11.31 -10.81 -15.02
C ASN A 204 12.15 -9.63 -14.51
N GLU A 205 13.37 -9.44 -15.02
CA GLU A 205 14.16 -8.24 -14.71
C GLU A 205 13.81 -7.09 -15.65
N CYS A 206 13.67 -5.89 -15.07
CA CYS A 206 13.36 -4.67 -15.78
C CYS A 206 14.63 -4.06 -16.39
N HIS A 207 14.59 -3.78 -17.68
CA HIS A 207 15.68 -3.13 -18.41
C HIS A 207 15.20 -1.87 -19.13
N PRO A 208 16.06 -0.85 -19.28
CA PRO A 208 15.70 0.39 -19.95
C PRO A 208 15.32 0.16 -21.41
N CYS A 209 14.28 0.85 -21.86
CA CYS A 209 13.96 0.98 -23.26
C CYS A 209 15.06 1.74 -24.02
N HIS A 210 15.02 1.65 -25.35
CA HIS A 210 15.84 2.52 -26.19
C HIS A 210 15.50 4.00 -25.91
N ALA A 211 16.50 4.88 -25.91
CA ALA A 211 16.35 6.29 -25.53
C ALA A 211 15.32 7.08 -26.37
N ASN A 212 15.03 6.62 -27.59
CA ASN A 212 14.06 7.23 -28.50
C ASN A 212 12.62 6.70 -28.31
N CYS A 213 12.40 5.68 -27.48
CA CYS A 213 11.05 5.19 -27.19
C CYS A 213 10.37 6.11 -26.18
N THR A 214 9.56 7.05 -26.66
CA THR A 214 8.88 8.06 -25.82
C THR A 214 7.52 7.60 -25.29
N GLN A 215 7.03 6.43 -25.72
CA GLN A 215 5.72 5.87 -25.36
C GLN A 215 5.81 4.41 -24.88
N GLY A 216 6.98 4.00 -24.40
CA GLY A 216 7.24 2.62 -23.95
C GLY A 216 7.85 1.71 -25.02
N CYS A 217 8.21 0.50 -24.61
CA CYS A 217 8.80 -0.51 -25.45
C CYS A 217 8.48 -1.92 -24.94
N VAL A 218 8.63 -2.92 -25.80
CA VAL A 218 8.56 -4.36 -25.43
C VAL A 218 9.95 -5.03 -25.47
N GLY A 219 10.99 -4.28 -25.84
CA GLY A 219 12.34 -4.79 -26.05
C GLY A 219 13.37 -3.67 -26.14
N PRO A 220 14.66 -4.01 -26.28
CA PRO A 220 15.76 -3.05 -26.19
C PRO A 220 15.98 -2.24 -27.48
N ARG A 221 15.42 -2.66 -28.62
CA ARG A 221 15.71 -2.06 -29.92
C ARG A 221 14.69 -0.97 -30.27
N LEU A 222 15.08 -0.07 -31.18
CA LEU A 222 14.18 0.98 -31.69
C LEU A 222 12.91 0.42 -32.35
N GLN A 223 13.01 -0.77 -32.95
CA GLN A 223 11.88 -1.49 -33.56
C GLN A 223 10.87 -2.00 -32.53
N ASP A 224 11.30 -2.12 -31.26
CA ASP A 224 10.47 -2.61 -30.16
C ASP A 224 9.72 -1.48 -29.45
N CYS A 225 9.83 -0.22 -29.92
CA CYS A 225 9.10 0.90 -29.34
C CYS A 225 7.60 0.77 -29.62
N VAL A 226 6.79 0.94 -28.57
CA VAL A 226 5.33 0.98 -28.67
C VAL A 226 4.91 2.37 -29.15
N GLY A 227 3.88 2.46 -30.00
CA GLY A 227 3.35 3.74 -30.48
C GLY A 227 4.06 4.32 -31.70
N MET A 228 5.14 3.69 -32.19
CA MET A 228 5.65 3.92 -33.53
C MET A 228 4.75 3.17 -34.53
N MET A 229 3.49 3.60 -34.67
CA MET A 229 2.64 3.11 -35.77
C MET A 229 3.39 3.39 -37.07
N ASP A 230 3.80 2.31 -37.73
CA ASP A 230 4.16 2.30 -39.13
C ASP A 230 3.12 3.15 -39.87
N ARG A 231 3.49 4.36 -40.32
CA ARG A 231 2.60 5.24 -41.12
C ARG A 231 2.43 4.71 -42.55
N THR A 232 3.13 3.63 -42.86
CA THR A 232 3.23 2.95 -44.14
C THR A 232 1.88 2.46 -44.72
N PRO A 233 0.92 1.89 -43.95
CA PRO A 233 -0.35 1.41 -44.50
C PRO A 233 -1.35 2.54 -44.79
N LEU A 234 -1.29 3.67 -44.08
CA LEU A 234 -2.19 4.82 -44.29
C LEU A 234 -1.88 5.58 -45.58
N ILE A 235 -0.60 5.72 -45.92
CA ILE A 235 -0.16 6.38 -47.16
C ILE A 235 -0.53 5.51 -48.37
N ALA A 236 -0.32 4.19 -48.28
CA ALA A 236 -0.69 3.25 -49.33
C ALA A 236 -2.22 3.23 -49.58
N ALA A 237 -3.04 3.23 -48.53
CA ALA A 237 -4.50 3.28 -48.65
C ALA A 237 -4.98 4.61 -49.26
N GLY A 238 -4.35 5.74 -48.92
CA GLY A 238 -4.67 7.05 -49.49
C GLY A 238 -4.38 7.13 -50.99
N ILE A 239 -3.25 6.60 -51.45
CA ILE A 239 -2.88 6.59 -52.88
C ILE A 239 -3.84 5.71 -53.69
N ILE A 240 -4.15 4.50 -53.20
CA ILE A 240 -5.04 3.57 -53.89
C ILE A 240 -6.47 4.13 -53.94
N GLY A 241 -6.97 4.68 -52.83
CA GLY A 241 -8.28 5.33 -52.78
C GLY A 241 -8.38 6.54 -53.71
N GLY A 242 -7.34 7.38 -53.75
CA GLY A 242 -7.27 8.54 -54.64
C GLY A 242 -7.29 8.16 -56.12
N LEU A 243 -6.50 7.16 -56.52
CA LEU A 243 -6.49 6.65 -57.90
C LEU A 243 -7.86 6.07 -58.30
N PHE A 244 -8.53 5.37 -57.39
CA PHE A 244 -9.86 4.80 -57.65
C PHE A 244 -10.91 5.88 -57.92
N ILE A 245 -10.89 6.99 -57.16
CA ILE A 245 -11.80 8.13 -57.38
C ILE A 245 -11.53 8.80 -58.73
N ILE A 246 -10.26 8.99 -59.10
CA ILE A 246 -9.89 9.60 -60.40
C ILE A 246 -10.41 8.74 -61.56
N VAL A 247 -10.28 7.41 -61.47
CA VAL A 247 -10.80 6.49 -62.50
C VAL A 247 -12.32 6.57 -62.60
N ILE A 248 -13.04 6.61 -61.47
CA ILE A 248 -14.50 6.76 -61.45
C ILE A 248 -14.93 8.09 -62.08
N LEU A 249 -14.24 9.19 -61.77
CA LEU A 249 -14.52 10.50 -62.37
C LEU A 249 -14.23 10.50 -63.88
N ALA A 250 -13.14 9.91 -64.33
CA ALA A 250 -12.83 9.80 -65.76
C ALA A 250 -13.89 8.96 -66.51
N LEU A 251 -14.31 7.82 -65.94
CA LEU A 251 -15.35 6.97 -66.53
C LEU A 251 -16.71 7.66 -66.59
N SER A 252 -17.10 8.36 -65.52
CA SER A 252 -18.38 9.09 -65.48
C SER A 252 -18.41 10.23 -66.50
N VAL A 253 -17.32 10.98 -66.67
CA VAL A 253 -17.16 12.00 -67.73
C VAL A 253 -17.23 11.34 -69.12
N ALA A 254 -16.53 10.22 -69.34
CA ALA A 254 -16.54 9.52 -70.62
C ALA A 254 -17.96 9.04 -70.98
N VAL A 255 -18.70 8.48 -70.02
CA VAL A 255 -20.11 8.07 -70.19
C VAL A 255 -21.00 9.27 -70.47
N TYR A 256 -20.81 10.39 -69.77
CA TYR A 256 -21.56 11.62 -70.01
C TYR A 256 -21.35 12.16 -71.43
N VAL A 257 -20.11 12.24 -71.90
CA VAL A 257 -19.78 12.67 -73.26
C VAL A 257 -20.37 11.71 -74.30
N ARG A 258 -20.28 10.39 -74.08
CA ARG A 258 -20.94 9.38 -74.94
C ARG A 258 -22.46 9.56 -74.98
N ARG A 259 -23.11 9.77 -73.84
CA ARG A 259 -24.57 10.00 -73.79
C ARG A 259 -24.95 11.30 -74.52
N LYS A 260 -24.17 12.36 -74.36
CA LYS A 260 -24.38 13.64 -75.06
C LYS A 260 -24.17 13.51 -76.57
N SER A 261 -23.14 12.79 -77.02
CA SER A 261 -22.90 12.55 -78.44
C SER A 261 -23.98 11.66 -79.07
N ILE A 262 -24.48 10.65 -78.35
CA ILE A 262 -25.62 9.82 -78.77
C ILE A 262 -26.89 10.67 -78.86
N LYS A 263 -27.19 11.54 -77.88
CA LYS A 263 -28.33 12.46 -77.95
C LYS A 263 -28.23 13.41 -79.15
N LYS A 264 -27.05 14.00 -79.40
CA LYS A 264 -26.82 14.84 -80.59
C LYS A 264 -27.03 14.07 -81.90
N LYS A 265 -26.50 12.84 -82.01
CA LYS A 265 -26.69 11.98 -83.18
C LYS A 265 -28.15 11.60 -83.41
N ARG A 266 -28.95 11.37 -82.34
CA ARG A 266 -30.39 11.07 -82.44
C ARG A 266 -31.22 12.31 -82.80
N ALA A 267 -30.86 13.48 -82.30
CA ALA A 267 -31.52 14.74 -82.66
C ALA A 267 -31.30 15.10 -84.15
N LEU A 268 -30.05 14.96 -84.64
CA LEU A 268 -29.73 15.19 -86.05
C LEU A 268 -30.48 14.23 -86.98
N ARG A 269 -30.63 12.96 -86.59
CA ARG A 269 -31.38 11.96 -87.37
C ARG A 269 -32.87 12.29 -87.47
N ARG A 270 -33.49 12.81 -86.39
CA ARG A 270 -34.89 13.28 -86.40
C ARG A 270 -35.08 14.52 -87.28
N PHE A 271 -34.12 15.45 -87.29
CA PHE A 271 -34.16 16.62 -88.19
C PHE A 271 -34.11 16.21 -89.67
N LEU A 272 -33.27 15.24 -90.02
CA LEU A 272 -33.20 14.70 -91.39
C LEU A 272 -34.49 13.96 -91.80
N GLU A 273 -35.13 13.23 -90.88
CA GLU A 273 -36.42 12.56 -91.12
C GLU A 273 -37.59 13.54 -91.26
N THR A 274 -37.56 14.70 -90.58
CA THR A 274 -38.58 15.75 -90.76
C THR A 274 -38.44 16.49 -92.09
N GLU A 275 -37.23 16.74 -92.58
CA GLU A 275 -37.05 17.35 -93.91
C GLU A 275 -37.46 16.37 -95.03
N ALA A 276 -37.16 15.08 -94.88
CA ALA A 276 -37.56 14.07 -95.86
C ALA A 276 -39.09 13.87 -95.94
N LYS A 277 -39.85 14.20 -94.89
CA LYS A 277 -41.33 14.12 -94.88
C LYS A 277 -42.03 15.39 -95.36
N VAL A 278 -41.32 16.51 -95.48
CA VAL A 278 -41.86 17.76 -96.05
C VAL A 278 -41.59 17.84 -97.57
N ALA A 279 -40.74 16.95 -98.10
CA ALA A 279 -40.40 16.83 -99.51
C ALA A 279 -41.14 15.69 -100.26
N ALA A 280 -42.20 15.13 -99.69
CA ALA A 280 -43.11 14.15 -100.31
C ALA A 280 -44.55 14.66 -100.25
#